data_AF-A0A2D8BRM5-F1
#
_entry.id   AF-A0A2D8BRM5-F1
#
_cell.length_a   1.000
_cell.length_b   1.000
_cell.length_c   1.000
_cell.angle_alpha   90.00
_cell.angle_beta   90.00
_cell.angle_gamma   90.00
#
_symmetry.space_group_name_H-M   'P 1'
#
loop_
_entity.id
_entity.type
_entity.pdbx_description
1 polymer ?
#
loop_
_entity_poly.entity_id
_entity_poly.type
_entity_poly.pdbx_seq_one_letter_code
_entity_poly.pdbx_strand_id
1 'polypeptide(L)'
;MIIKKLAVAIMAATVAACATPAYQIENPSCGPQAAYPKFGRDGHQDTTYVVAILAGRSASDAAQLAFYNQAADDVWLRFSAPPLTFWGSVTDLGYRHRIIGVLHSLHGGDVEAVAQRRRALSSAIRDASRDDPDYFWTTGLTIHALGDSFAHTRTDGSAYGELYGHAFDGHAPDTIGLRPELYILYVETLFDALALSPTQDRSALNAYVDEIRTLGAADPDRYTHAIRSARAALDPGPVLDCRALAGRLTMDEVSAHLRWLETRF
;
A
#
# COMPACT_ATOMS: atom_id res chain seq x y z
N MET A 1 -25.50 31.07 -20.79
CA MET A 1 -24.60 31.08 -19.62
C MET A 1 -25.11 30.28 -18.41
N ILE A 2 -26.15 29.43 -18.56
CA ILE A 2 -26.81 28.71 -17.43
C ILE A 2 -26.38 27.22 -17.37
N ILE A 3 -25.92 26.64 -18.47
CA ILE A 3 -25.60 25.20 -18.59
C ILE A 3 -24.32 24.81 -17.81
N LYS A 4 -23.35 25.72 -17.61
CA LYS A 4 -22.11 25.42 -16.87
C LYS A 4 -22.32 25.22 -15.35
N LYS A 5 -23.36 25.81 -14.76
CA LYS A 5 -23.61 25.71 -13.31
C LYS A 5 -24.27 24.38 -12.90
N LEU A 6 -24.99 23.74 -13.82
CA LEU A 6 -25.71 22.49 -13.54
C LEU A 6 -24.78 21.26 -13.54
N ALA A 7 -23.75 21.24 -14.40
CA ALA A 7 -22.77 20.16 -14.46
C ALA A 7 -21.89 20.07 -13.19
N VAL A 8 -21.56 21.20 -12.57
CA VAL A 8 -20.77 21.25 -11.33
C VAL A 8 -21.58 20.75 -10.13
N ALA A 9 -22.88 21.06 -10.08
CA ALA A 9 -23.75 20.65 -8.97
C ALA A 9 -24.06 19.15 -8.96
N ILE A 10 -24.18 18.51 -10.14
CA ILE A 10 -24.46 17.07 -10.26
C ILE A 10 -23.23 16.23 -9.87
N MET A 11 -22.00 16.69 -10.18
CA MET A 11 -20.78 16.00 -9.72
C MET A 11 -20.58 16.12 -8.20
N ALA A 12 -20.93 17.26 -7.59
CA ALA A 12 -20.74 17.44 -6.15
C ALA A 12 -21.66 16.52 -5.30
N ALA A 13 -22.88 16.24 -5.78
CA ALA A 13 -23.84 15.40 -5.06
C ALA A 13 -23.54 13.90 -5.13
N THR A 14 -22.93 13.40 -6.21
CA THR A 14 -22.53 11.99 -6.33
C THR A 14 -21.23 11.67 -5.59
N VAL A 15 -20.33 12.64 -5.41
CA VAL A 15 -19.07 12.46 -4.66
C VAL A 15 -19.33 12.34 -3.15
N ALA A 16 -20.32 13.04 -2.60
CA ALA A 16 -20.63 13.02 -1.17
C ALA A 16 -21.20 11.67 -0.69
N ALA A 17 -21.91 10.92 -1.55
CA ALA A 17 -22.54 9.64 -1.20
C ALA A 17 -21.54 8.46 -1.11
N CYS A 18 -20.32 8.62 -1.64
CA CYS A 18 -19.24 7.63 -1.58
C CYS A 18 -18.11 8.00 -0.60
N ALA A 19 -18.27 9.12 0.11
CA ALA A 19 -17.28 9.69 1.03
C ALA A 19 -17.62 9.38 2.50
N THR A 20 -18.13 8.17 2.80
CA THR A 20 -17.97 7.65 4.15
C THR A 20 -16.47 7.66 4.47
N PRO A 21 -16.04 8.08 5.67
CA PRO A 21 -14.65 7.94 6.08
C PRO A 21 -14.35 6.45 6.27
N ALA A 22 -14.12 5.75 5.16
CA ALA A 22 -14.01 4.29 5.06
C ALA A 22 -12.87 3.75 5.94
N TYR A 23 -11.85 4.56 6.21
CA TYR A 23 -10.71 4.18 7.05
C TYR A 23 -11.09 3.79 8.48
N GLN A 24 -12.19 4.33 9.05
CA GLN A 24 -12.56 4.03 10.44
C GLN A 24 -13.17 2.64 10.60
N ILE A 25 -13.87 2.16 9.57
CA ILE A 25 -14.75 1.00 9.74
C ILE A 25 -14.02 -0.29 9.39
N GLU A 26 -12.99 -0.24 8.56
CA GLU A 26 -12.43 -1.48 8.02
C GLU A 26 -11.15 -1.91 8.75
N ASN A 27 -10.43 -1.00 9.41
CA ASN A 27 -9.09 -1.30 9.92
C ASN A 27 -9.02 -2.09 11.25
N PRO A 28 -8.43 -3.32 11.29
CA PRO A 28 -8.31 -4.13 12.51
C PRO A 28 -7.66 -3.39 13.68
N SER A 29 -6.77 -2.45 13.36
CA SER A 29 -6.12 -1.60 14.35
C SER A 29 -6.96 -0.38 14.73
N CYS A 30 -8.12 -0.11 14.15
CA CYS A 30 -8.92 1.11 14.40
C CYS A 30 -10.19 0.89 15.22
N GLY A 31 -10.50 -0.35 15.62
CA GLY A 31 -11.69 -0.70 16.37
C GLY A 31 -12.45 -1.90 15.77
N PRO A 32 -13.75 -2.07 16.12
CA PRO A 32 -14.56 -3.18 15.61
C PRO A 32 -14.67 -3.13 14.09
N GLN A 33 -14.33 -4.23 13.42
CA GLN A 33 -14.32 -4.33 11.96
C GLN A 33 -15.73 -4.25 11.35
N ALA A 34 -15.89 -3.50 10.26
CA ALA A 34 -16.97 -3.69 9.29
C ALA A 34 -16.75 -4.95 8.48
N ALA A 35 -17.87 -5.47 7.98
CA ALA A 35 -17.93 -6.76 7.31
C ALA A 35 -17.22 -6.84 5.94
N TYR A 36 -16.84 -5.71 5.31
CA TYR A 36 -16.26 -5.74 3.97
C TYR A 36 -15.23 -4.63 3.75
N PRO A 37 -13.94 -4.97 3.62
CA PRO A 37 -12.94 -3.99 3.24
C PRO A 37 -13.06 -3.55 1.78
N LYS A 38 -12.84 -2.27 1.53
CA LYS A 38 -12.61 -1.68 0.22
C LYS A 38 -11.12 -1.82 -0.10
N PHE A 39 -10.80 -2.47 -1.23
CA PHE A 39 -9.43 -2.76 -1.71
C PHE A 39 -8.71 -3.91 -0.98
N GLY A 40 -7.68 -4.47 -1.63
CA GLY A 40 -6.96 -5.71 -1.26
C GLY A 40 -6.08 -5.57 -0.01
N ARG A 41 -6.69 -5.28 1.14
CA ARG A 41 -6.00 -5.01 2.43
C ARG A 41 -5.09 -6.13 2.91
N ASP A 42 -5.36 -7.34 2.46
CA ASP A 42 -4.55 -8.50 2.82
C ASP A 42 -3.12 -8.33 2.26
N GLY A 43 -2.99 -7.85 1.02
CA GLY A 43 -1.70 -7.60 0.36
C GLY A 43 -0.91 -6.42 0.94
N HIS A 44 -1.61 -5.39 1.43
CA HIS A 44 -0.97 -4.20 2.03
C HIS A 44 -0.94 -4.29 3.55
N GLN A 45 -2.08 -4.06 4.19
CA GLN A 45 -2.15 -3.92 5.63
C GLN A 45 -1.71 -5.18 6.40
N ASP A 46 -2.33 -6.32 6.13
CA ASP A 46 -2.12 -7.51 6.95
C ASP A 46 -0.75 -8.13 6.69
N THR A 47 -0.32 -8.14 5.42
CA THR A 47 1.05 -8.53 5.05
C THR A 47 2.08 -7.68 5.79
N THR A 48 1.95 -6.35 5.79
CA THR A 48 2.90 -5.47 6.48
C THR A 48 2.93 -5.72 7.98
N TYR A 49 1.78 -5.99 8.59
CA TYR A 49 1.72 -6.33 10.01
C TYR A 49 2.47 -7.63 10.31
N VAL A 50 2.15 -8.70 9.58
CA VAL A 50 2.80 -10.02 9.72
C VAL A 50 4.30 -9.88 9.54
N VAL A 51 4.74 -9.30 8.42
CA VAL A 51 6.16 -9.18 8.10
C VAL A 51 6.90 -8.31 9.11
N ALA A 52 6.31 -7.22 9.59
CA ALA A 52 6.92 -6.37 10.61
C ALA A 52 7.13 -7.12 11.94
N ILE A 53 6.14 -7.90 12.40
CA ILE A 53 6.29 -8.74 13.60
C ILE A 53 7.40 -9.78 13.42
N LEU A 54 7.41 -10.49 12.29
CA LEU A 54 8.44 -11.49 11.99
C LEU A 54 9.83 -10.85 11.90
N ALA A 55 9.91 -9.63 11.38
CA ALA A 55 11.10 -8.78 11.37
C ALA A 55 11.42 -8.17 12.76
N GLY A 56 10.81 -8.66 13.83
CA GLY A 56 11.07 -8.31 15.22
C GLY A 56 10.63 -6.91 15.63
N ARG A 57 9.71 -6.28 14.90
CA ARG A 57 9.05 -5.05 15.34
C ARG A 57 8.03 -5.35 16.43
N SER A 58 7.78 -4.38 17.30
CA SER A 58 6.72 -4.51 18.30
C SER A 58 5.34 -4.53 17.63
N ALA A 59 4.33 -5.09 18.30
CA ALA A 59 2.96 -5.10 17.81
C ALA A 59 2.39 -3.69 17.58
N SER A 60 2.84 -2.70 18.36
CA SER A 60 2.50 -1.28 18.17
C SER A 60 3.15 -0.70 16.92
N ASP A 61 4.45 -0.95 16.71
CA ASP A 61 5.15 -0.49 15.51
C ASP A 61 4.55 -1.11 14.24
N ALA A 62 4.30 -2.41 14.27
CA ALA A 62 3.70 -3.16 13.17
C ALA A 62 2.29 -2.64 12.85
N ALA A 63 1.47 -2.33 13.86
CA ALA A 63 0.13 -1.77 13.68
C ALA A 63 0.19 -0.39 12.99
N GLN A 64 1.10 0.49 13.40
CA GLN A 64 1.24 1.82 12.80
C GLN A 64 1.76 1.76 11.36
N LEU A 65 2.79 0.95 11.08
CA LEU A 65 3.28 0.75 9.72
C LEU A 65 2.20 0.17 8.81
N ALA A 66 1.47 -0.84 9.28
CA ALA A 66 0.36 -1.45 8.55
C ALA A 66 -0.78 -0.45 8.28
N PHE A 67 -1.11 0.40 9.26
CA PHE A 67 -2.08 1.48 9.08
C PHE A 67 -1.67 2.43 7.96
N TYR A 68 -0.45 2.98 8.02
CA TYR A 68 0.00 3.96 7.03
C TYR A 68 0.25 3.36 5.64
N ASN A 69 0.62 2.09 5.57
CA ASN A 69 0.65 1.34 4.30
C ASN A 69 -0.72 1.36 3.62
N GLN A 70 -1.79 1.06 4.36
CA GLN A 70 -3.15 1.04 3.82
C GLN A 70 -3.76 2.44 3.62
N ALA A 71 -3.30 3.43 4.38
CA ALA A 71 -3.83 4.80 4.31
C ALA A 71 -3.67 5.43 2.92
N ALA A 72 -2.69 5.00 2.12
CA ALA A 72 -2.52 5.41 0.73
C ALA A 72 -3.77 5.12 -0.12
N ASP A 73 -4.41 3.96 0.08
CA ASP A 73 -5.65 3.57 -0.60
C ASP A 73 -6.90 4.10 0.10
N ASP A 74 -6.92 4.06 1.44
CA ASP A 74 -8.11 4.34 2.24
C ASP A 74 -8.45 5.84 2.34
N VAL A 75 -7.45 6.73 2.27
CA VAL A 75 -7.66 8.20 2.22
C VAL A 75 -7.97 8.61 0.77
N TRP A 76 -9.03 8.00 0.26
CA TRP A 76 -9.46 7.97 -1.13
C TRP A 76 -9.37 9.32 -1.85
N LEU A 77 -9.95 10.38 -1.28
CA LEU A 77 -10.02 11.67 -1.98
C LEU A 77 -8.65 12.37 -2.14
N ARG A 78 -7.64 12.00 -1.36
CA ARG A 78 -6.33 12.67 -1.37
C ARG A 78 -5.26 11.84 -2.05
N PHE A 79 -5.25 10.52 -1.83
CA PHE A 79 -4.09 9.69 -2.15
C PHE A 79 -4.40 8.48 -3.02
N SER A 80 -5.66 8.09 -3.24
CA SER A 80 -5.92 6.92 -4.08
C SER A 80 -5.84 7.24 -5.57
N ALA A 81 -5.33 6.29 -6.35
CA ALA A 81 -5.13 6.43 -7.80
C ALA A 81 -6.42 6.72 -8.62
N PRO A 82 -7.59 6.07 -8.38
CA PRO A 82 -8.75 6.25 -9.25
C PRO A 82 -9.30 7.68 -9.29
N PRO A 83 -9.60 8.37 -8.16
CA PRO A 83 -10.11 9.74 -8.22
C PRO A 83 -9.08 10.70 -8.80
N LEU A 84 -7.78 10.50 -8.56
CA LEU A 84 -6.74 11.37 -9.10
C LEU A 84 -6.48 11.16 -10.60
N THR A 85 -6.76 9.97 -11.13
CA THR A 85 -6.74 9.75 -12.58
C THR A 85 -7.76 10.64 -13.29
N PHE A 86 -8.94 10.87 -12.70
CA PHE A 86 -10.00 11.72 -13.28
C PHE A 86 -9.92 13.20 -12.88
N TRP A 87 -9.56 13.52 -11.63
CA TRP A 87 -9.53 14.90 -11.12
C TRP A 87 -8.15 15.55 -11.16
N GLY A 88 -7.09 14.80 -10.85
CA GLY A 88 -5.71 15.31 -10.83
C GLY A 88 -5.16 15.62 -12.22
N SER A 89 -5.74 15.01 -13.26
CA SER A 89 -5.41 15.25 -14.67
C SER A 89 -5.80 16.67 -15.16
N VAL A 90 -6.54 17.44 -14.36
CA VAL A 90 -7.02 18.78 -14.76
C VAL A 90 -6.36 19.94 -13.98
N THR A 91 -5.70 19.68 -12.85
CA THR A 91 -5.27 20.76 -11.92
C THR A 91 -3.80 20.72 -11.48
N ASP A 92 -3.20 19.54 -11.26
CA ASP A 92 -1.78 19.41 -10.88
C ASP A 92 -1.21 18.08 -11.38
N LEU A 93 -0.60 18.12 -12.57
CA LEU A 93 0.04 16.96 -13.19
C LEU A 93 1.21 16.43 -12.36
N GLY A 94 1.91 17.28 -11.62
CA GLY A 94 3.02 16.87 -10.76
C GLY A 94 2.52 16.10 -9.54
N TYR A 95 1.44 16.54 -8.91
CA TYR A 95 0.83 15.81 -7.79
C TYR A 95 0.27 14.47 -8.26
N ARG A 96 -0.42 14.46 -9.41
CA ARG A 96 -0.90 13.23 -10.04
C ARG A 96 0.25 12.24 -10.29
N HIS A 97 1.37 12.70 -10.86
CA HIS A 97 2.56 11.87 -11.07
C HIS A 97 3.06 11.26 -9.76
N ARG A 98 3.19 12.09 -8.71
CA ARG A 98 3.66 11.61 -7.41
C ARG A 98 2.74 10.56 -6.80
N ILE A 99 1.43 10.74 -6.91
CA ILE A 99 0.51 9.72 -6.37
C ILE A 99 0.49 8.46 -7.24
N ILE A 100 0.35 8.60 -8.55
CA ILE A 100 0.17 7.44 -9.44
C ILE A 100 1.51 6.75 -9.74
N GLY A 101 2.50 7.51 -10.21
CA GLY A 101 3.80 6.99 -10.62
C GLY A 101 4.75 6.72 -9.46
N VAL A 102 4.68 7.47 -8.36
CA VAL A 102 5.57 7.27 -7.19
C VAL A 102 4.91 6.42 -6.11
N LEU A 103 3.82 6.89 -5.49
CA LEU A 103 3.15 6.18 -4.40
C LEU A 103 2.56 4.84 -4.86
N HIS A 104 1.85 4.82 -5.97
CA HIS A 104 1.25 3.60 -6.53
C HIS A 104 2.14 2.89 -7.55
N SER A 105 3.41 3.28 -7.72
CA SER A 105 4.37 2.61 -8.61
C SER A 105 3.89 2.31 -10.06
N LEU A 106 2.90 3.05 -10.58
CA LEU A 106 2.41 2.91 -11.96
C LEU A 106 3.29 3.72 -12.93
N HIS A 107 4.60 3.48 -12.96
CA HIS A 107 5.57 4.37 -13.63
C HIS A 107 5.91 4.01 -15.09
N GLY A 108 5.43 2.87 -15.62
CA GLY A 108 5.63 2.49 -17.02
C GLY A 108 7.05 2.08 -17.43
N GLY A 109 7.96 1.94 -16.46
CA GLY A 109 9.36 1.58 -16.71
C GLY A 109 9.55 0.12 -17.11
N ASP A 110 10.70 -0.19 -17.70
CA ASP A 110 11.09 -1.56 -18.04
C ASP A 110 11.54 -2.38 -16.80
N VAL A 111 12.02 -3.59 -17.06
CA VAL A 111 12.48 -4.53 -16.01
C VAL A 111 13.60 -3.92 -15.15
N GLU A 112 14.52 -3.17 -15.75
CA GLU A 112 15.64 -2.56 -15.03
C GLU A 112 15.14 -1.43 -14.12
N ALA A 113 14.26 -0.57 -14.63
CA ALA A 113 13.64 0.50 -13.85
C ALA A 113 12.81 -0.05 -12.67
N VAL A 114 12.05 -1.13 -12.88
CA VAL A 114 11.31 -1.83 -11.81
C VAL A 114 12.28 -2.36 -10.75
N ALA A 115 13.37 -3.00 -11.16
CA ALA A 115 14.36 -3.54 -10.24
C ALA A 115 15.09 -2.43 -9.45
N GLN A 116 15.46 -1.33 -10.11
CA GLN A 116 16.06 -0.16 -9.46
C GLN A 116 15.11 0.43 -8.42
N ARG A 117 13.83 0.59 -8.78
CA ARG A 117 12.80 1.10 -7.88
C ARG A 117 12.65 0.26 -6.62
N ARG A 118 12.52 -1.06 -6.76
CA ARG A 118 12.43 -1.98 -5.61
C ARG A 118 13.63 -1.88 -4.68
N ARG A 119 14.85 -1.78 -5.25
CA ARG A 119 16.09 -1.62 -4.46
C ARG A 119 16.09 -0.30 -3.68
N ALA A 120 15.76 0.81 -4.34
CA ALA A 120 15.77 2.12 -3.70
C ALA A 120 14.65 2.27 -2.65
N LEU A 121 13.45 1.71 -2.89
CA LEU A 121 12.36 1.65 -1.90
C LEU A 121 12.74 0.79 -0.69
N SER A 122 13.29 -0.42 -0.91
CA SER A 122 13.78 -1.29 0.14
C SER A 122 14.88 -0.62 0.98
N SER A 123 15.84 0.08 0.34
CA SER A 123 16.85 0.86 1.07
C SER A 123 16.22 2.01 1.85
N ALA A 124 15.27 2.75 1.28
CA ALA A 124 14.60 3.84 1.98
C ALA A 124 13.87 3.36 3.25
N ILE A 125 13.25 2.17 3.22
CA ILE A 125 12.63 1.54 4.40
C ILE A 125 13.69 1.16 5.43
N ARG A 126 14.77 0.51 4.99
CA ARG A 126 15.86 0.06 5.87
C ARG A 126 16.60 1.22 6.54
N ASP A 127 16.82 2.30 5.79
CA ASP A 127 17.59 3.46 6.22
C ASP A 127 16.74 4.45 7.03
N ALA A 128 15.42 4.23 7.15
CA ALA A 128 14.52 5.09 7.90
C ALA A 128 14.86 5.10 9.40
N SER A 129 15.05 6.29 9.96
CA SER A 129 15.35 6.46 11.38
C SER A 129 14.09 6.42 12.23
N ARG A 130 14.07 5.56 13.26
CA ARG A 130 12.96 5.50 14.23
C ARG A 130 12.87 6.73 15.12
N ASP A 131 13.94 7.52 15.19
CA ASP A 131 13.96 8.77 15.95
C ASP A 131 13.31 9.93 15.17
N ASP A 132 13.00 9.72 13.89
CA ASP A 132 12.26 10.68 13.08
C ASP A 132 10.79 10.72 13.55
N PRO A 133 10.23 11.88 13.93
CA PRO A 133 8.82 12.00 14.32
C PRO A 133 7.84 11.56 13.22
N ASP A 134 8.27 11.57 11.96
CA ASP A 134 7.49 11.20 10.80
C ASP A 134 7.76 9.75 10.32
N TYR A 135 8.55 8.97 11.07
CA TYR A 135 8.98 7.61 10.75
C TYR A 135 7.82 6.71 10.28
N PHE A 136 6.73 6.61 11.04
CA PHE A 136 5.68 5.62 10.75
C PHE A 136 4.94 5.91 9.47
N TRP A 137 4.61 7.18 9.20
CA TRP A 137 3.83 7.51 8.03
C TRP A 137 4.69 7.54 6.76
N THR A 138 5.91 8.07 6.83
CA THR A 138 6.85 8.05 5.70
C THR A 138 7.25 6.62 5.34
N THR A 139 7.59 5.78 6.35
CA THR A 139 7.95 4.38 6.13
C THR A 139 6.75 3.57 5.66
N GLY A 140 5.56 3.75 6.27
CA GLY A 140 4.33 3.07 5.84
C GLY A 140 3.97 3.34 4.38
N LEU A 141 4.00 4.61 3.93
CA LEU A 141 3.77 4.97 2.53
C LEU A 141 4.87 4.43 1.59
N THR A 142 6.11 4.31 2.08
CA THR A 142 7.20 3.72 1.30
C THR A 142 7.03 2.20 1.15
N ILE A 143 6.52 1.53 2.19
CA ILE A 143 6.13 0.11 2.14
C ILE A 143 5.00 -0.09 1.11
N HIS A 144 4.02 0.82 1.07
CA HIS A 144 2.96 0.80 0.07
C HIS A 144 3.53 0.85 -1.34
N ALA A 145 4.38 1.85 -1.63
CA ALA A 145 5.02 1.96 -2.93
C ALA A 145 5.86 0.72 -3.29
N LEU A 146 6.50 0.08 -2.29
CA LEU A 146 7.21 -1.17 -2.50
C LEU A 146 6.25 -2.30 -2.89
N GLY A 147 5.15 -2.51 -2.15
CA GLY A 147 4.12 -3.50 -2.47
C GLY A 147 3.55 -3.31 -3.88
N ASP A 148 3.17 -2.08 -4.21
CA ASP A 148 2.64 -1.71 -5.53
C ASP A 148 3.67 -1.92 -6.65
N SER A 149 4.97 -1.75 -6.37
CA SER A 149 6.03 -2.04 -7.35
C SER A 149 6.14 -3.53 -7.70
N PHE A 150 5.61 -4.44 -6.87
CA PHE A 150 5.45 -5.86 -7.20
C PHE A 150 4.09 -6.14 -7.85
N ALA A 151 3.01 -5.60 -7.28
CA ALA A 151 1.65 -5.78 -7.78
C ALA A 151 1.50 -5.29 -9.22
N HIS A 152 2.03 -4.11 -9.52
CA HIS A 152 1.85 -3.42 -10.79
C HIS A 152 2.96 -3.66 -11.81
N THR A 153 3.48 -4.88 -11.83
CA THR A 153 4.39 -5.37 -12.87
C THR A 153 3.65 -6.28 -13.85
N ARG A 154 3.91 -6.22 -15.14
CA ARG A 154 3.35 -7.15 -16.14
C ARG A 154 4.05 -8.51 -16.07
N THR A 155 3.60 -9.45 -16.90
CA THR A 155 4.22 -10.77 -17.03
C THR A 155 5.62 -10.71 -17.64
N ASP A 156 5.92 -9.67 -18.44
CA ASP A 156 7.24 -9.42 -19.01
C ASP A 156 8.21 -8.70 -18.04
N GLY A 157 7.76 -8.36 -16.83
CA GLY A 157 8.55 -7.67 -15.82
C GLY A 157 8.55 -6.14 -15.91
N SER A 158 7.88 -5.53 -16.89
CA SER A 158 7.71 -4.06 -16.99
C SER A 158 6.62 -3.54 -16.05
N ALA A 159 6.66 -2.26 -15.65
CA ALA A 159 5.62 -1.66 -14.83
C ALA A 159 4.42 -1.19 -15.67
N TYR A 160 3.22 -1.26 -15.11
CA TYR A 160 2.07 -0.52 -15.65
C TYR A 160 2.34 0.98 -15.66
N GLY A 161 1.78 1.69 -16.65
CA GLY A 161 2.07 3.13 -16.85
C GLY A 161 1.01 4.03 -16.24
N GLU A 162 1.37 5.29 -15.97
CA GLU A 162 0.51 6.19 -15.20
C GLU A 162 -0.81 6.53 -15.88
N LEU A 163 -0.84 6.53 -17.21
CA LEU A 163 -2.02 7.02 -17.95
C LEU A 163 -3.16 6.02 -17.92
N TYR A 164 -2.86 4.75 -18.20
CA TYR A 164 -3.85 3.68 -18.32
C TYR A 164 -3.80 2.69 -17.15
N GLY A 165 -2.76 2.75 -16.32
CA GLY A 165 -2.50 1.78 -15.27
C GLY A 165 -2.58 0.37 -15.81
N HIS A 166 -3.38 -0.45 -15.13
CA HIS A 166 -3.74 -1.81 -15.50
C HIS A 166 -5.20 -1.93 -15.95
N ALA A 167 -5.81 -0.85 -16.47
CA ALA A 167 -7.23 -0.84 -16.83
C ALA A 167 -7.67 -1.99 -17.77
N PHE A 168 -6.76 -2.50 -18.59
CA PHE A 168 -7.01 -3.64 -19.49
C PHE A 168 -6.91 -5.02 -18.81
N ASP A 169 -6.27 -5.09 -17.64
CA ASP A 169 -6.09 -6.31 -16.84
C ASP A 169 -7.02 -6.34 -15.61
N GLY A 170 -7.92 -5.34 -15.50
CA GLY A 170 -8.90 -5.23 -14.43
C GLY A 170 -8.26 -5.14 -13.05
N HIS A 171 -8.84 -5.80 -12.05
CA HIS A 171 -8.34 -5.79 -10.67
C HIS A 171 -7.33 -6.90 -10.36
N ALA A 172 -6.93 -7.69 -11.38
CA ALA A 172 -6.04 -8.81 -11.15
C ALA A 172 -4.68 -8.38 -10.56
N PRO A 173 -4.04 -7.29 -11.03
CA PRO A 173 -2.79 -6.81 -10.43
C PRO A 173 -2.95 -6.32 -8.98
N ASP A 174 -4.11 -5.77 -8.62
CA ASP A 174 -4.43 -5.31 -7.25
C ASP A 174 -4.55 -6.50 -6.27
N THR A 175 -4.80 -7.70 -6.79
CA THR A 175 -4.94 -8.92 -6.01
C THR A 175 -3.64 -9.72 -6.08
N ILE A 176 -2.61 -9.27 -5.36
CA ILE A 176 -1.26 -9.87 -5.38
C ILE A 176 -1.26 -11.40 -5.10
N GLY A 177 -2.27 -11.92 -4.38
CA GLY A 177 -2.47 -13.36 -4.16
C GLY A 177 -2.69 -14.18 -5.45
N LEU A 178 -3.13 -13.55 -6.54
CA LEU A 178 -3.20 -14.18 -7.87
C LEU A 178 -1.81 -14.35 -8.50
N ARG A 179 -0.75 -13.83 -7.87
CA ARG A 179 0.63 -13.79 -8.35
C ARG A 179 1.60 -14.19 -7.24
N PRO A 180 1.52 -15.45 -6.73
CA PRO A 180 2.26 -15.88 -5.55
C PRO A 180 3.75 -15.60 -5.57
N GLU A 181 4.41 -15.78 -6.72
CA GLU A 181 5.85 -15.56 -6.82
C GLU A 181 6.22 -14.09 -6.55
N LEU A 182 5.42 -13.13 -7.05
CA LEU A 182 5.66 -11.71 -6.77
C LEU A 182 5.28 -11.34 -5.34
N TYR A 183 4.24 -11.95 -4.80
CA TYR A 183 3.87 -11.77 -3.40
C TYR A 183 4.99 -12.24 -2.46
N ILE A 184 5.55 -13.43 -2.72
CA ILE A 184 6.66 -13.99 -1.94
C ILE A 184 7.90 -13.08 -2.03
N LEU A 185 8.28 -12.65 -3.24
CA LEU A 185 9.39 -11.71 -3.42
C LEU A 185 9.17 -10.39 -2.67
N TYR A 186 7.93 -9.88 -2.65
CA TYR A 186 7.57 -8.70 -1.86
C TYR A 186 7.76 -8.95 -0.36
N VAL A 187 7.21 -10.05 0.17
CA VAL A 187 7.29 -10.45 1.58
C VAL A 187 8.74 -10.58 2.04
N GLU A 188 9.58 -11.26 1.25
CA GLU A 188 11.01 -11.44 1.55
C GLU A 188 11.75 -10.10 1.50
N THR A 189 11.51 -9.28 0.48
CA THR A 189 12.14 -7.95 0.34
C THR A 189 11.75 -7.02 1.49
N LEU A 190 10.47 -7.03 1.89
CA LEU A 190 9.97 -6.21 2.99
C LEU A 190 10.55 -6.67 4.33
N PHE A 191 10.65 -7.98 4.55
CA PHE A 191 11.29 -8.53 5.74
C PHE A 191 12.73 -8.05 5.87
N ASP A 192 13.51 -8.17 4.78
CA ASP A 192 14.92 -7.76 4.75
C ASP A 192 15.08 -6.26 4.99
N ALA A 193 14.12 -5.45 4.52
CA ALA A 193 14.10 -4.01 4.75
C ALA A 193 13.73 -3.64 6.20
N LEU A 194 12.86 -4.41 6.85
CA LEU A 194 12.36 -4.10 8.20
C LEU A 194 13.17 -4.75 9.33
N ALA A 195 13.93 -5.81 9.07
CA ALA A 195 14.65 -6.56 10.10
C ALA A 195 15.62 -5.66 10.89
N LEU A 196 15.46 -5.64 12.23
CA LEU A 196 16.36 -4.95 13.16
C LEU A 196 17.68 -5.71 13.34
N SER A 197 17.72 -7.01 13.02
CA SER A 197 18.97 -7.78 12.96
C SER A 197 18.91 -8.86 11.88
N PRO A 198 20.06 -9.32 11.36
CA PRO A 198 20.11 -10.34 10.30
C PRO A 198 19.49 -11.70 10.66
N THR A 199 19.24 -11.96 11.95
CA THR A 199 18.77 -13.25 12.47
C THR A 199 17.36 -13.21 13.05
N GLN A 200 16.65 -12.09 12.95
CA GLN A 200 15.23 -12.07 13.34
C GLN A 200 14.43 -13.04 12.47
N ASP A 201 13.29 -13.50 12.98
CA ASP A 201 12.69 -14.84 12.82
C ASP A 201 12.51 -15.33 11.38
N ARG A 202 13.63 -15.56 10.69
CA ARG A 202 13.70 -16.04 9.32
C ARG A 202 13.05 -17.41 9.20
N SER A 203 13.12 -18.21 10.25
CA SER A 203 12.47 -19.52 10.27
C SER A 203 10.94 -19.38 10.19
N ALA A 204 10.35 -18.47 10.97
CA ALA A 204 8.91 -18.20 10.89
C ALA A 204 8.53 -17.55 9.56
N LEU A 205 9.35 -16.64 9.02
CA LEU A 205 9.14 -16.10 7.67
C LEU A 205 9.13 -17.21 6.61
N ASN A 206 10.11 -18.12 6.65
CA ASN A 206 10.18 -19.22 5.70
C ASN A 206 8.96 -20.13 5.81
N ALA A 207 8.51 -20.43 7.04
CA ALA A 207 7.30 -21.22 7.25
C ALA A 207 6.05 -20.52 6.67
N TYR A 208 5.93 -19.20 6.86
CA TYR A 208 4.86 -18.40 6.27
C TYR A 208 4.90 -18.41 4.74
N VAL A 209 6.08 -18.20 4.14
CA VAL A 209 6.29 -18.25 2.69
C VAL A 209 5.98 -19.65 2.12
N ASP A 210 6.38 -20.70 2.82
CA ASP A 210 6.11 -22.09 2.42
C ASP A 210 4.60 -22.39 2.43
N GLU A 211 3.87 -21.94 3.46
CA GLU A 211 2.41 -22.04 3.52
C GLU A 211 1.78 -21.36 2.30
N ILE A 212 2.15 -20.10 2.05
CA ILE A 212 1.65 -19.33 0.90
C ILE A 212 1.97 -20.04 -0.44
N ARG A 213 3.18 -20.57 -0.60
CA ARG A 213 3.60 -21.32 -1.78
C ARG A 213 2.74 -22.56 -2.01
N THR A 214 2.32 -23.25 -0.94
CA THR A 214 1.46 -24.46 -1.06
C THR A 214 0.04 -24.17 -1.56
N LEU A 215 -0.41 -22.91 -1.52
CA LEU A 215 -1.75 -22.53 -2.00
C LEU A 215 -1.84 -22.57 -3.53
N GLY A 216 -0.75 -22.27 -4.25
CA GLY A 216 -0.71 -22.16 -5.72
C GLY A 216 -1.55 -20.98 -6.25
N ALA A 217 -1.51 -20.62 -7.53
CA ALA A 217 -2.12 -19.38 -8.03
C ALA A 217 -3.67 -19.40 -8.22
N ALA A 218 -4.37 -20.43 -7.75
CA ALA A 218 -5.72 -20.73 -8.24
C ALA A 218 -6.87 -20.02 -7.52
N ASP A 219 -6.68 -19.63 -6.25
CA ASP A 219 -7.80 -19.17 -5.41
C ASP A 219 -7.39 -17.96 -4.55
N PRO A 220 -7.78 -16.72 -4.95
CA PRO A 220 -7.43 -15.52 -4.20
C PRO A 220 -8.02 -15.51 -2.78
N ASP A 221 -9.19 -16.13 -2.56
CA ASP A 221 -9.82 -16.18 -1.24
C ASP A 221 -8.97 -17.01 -0.27
N ARG A 222 -8.30 -18.05 -0.76
CA ARG A 222 -7.35 -18.84 0.05
C ARG A 222 -6.13 -18.03 0.46
N TYR A 223 -5.59 -17.16 -0.40
CA TYR A 223 -4.49 -16.27 0.00
C TYR A 223 -4.95 -15.27 1.05
N THR A 224 -6.05 -14.58 0.78
CA THR A 224 -6.67 -13.65 1.74
C THR A 224 -6.88 -14.31 3.09
N HIS A 225 -7.44 -15.53 3.10
CA HIS A 225 -7.64 -16.30 4.32
C HIS A 225 -6.33 -16.64 5.02
N ALA A 226 -5.31 -17.13 4.29
CA ALA A 226 -4.01 -17.48 4.86
C ALA A 226 -3.30 -16.27 5.48
N ILE A 227 -3.29 -15.12 4.79
CA ILE A 227 -2.70 -13.87 5.29
C ILE A 227 -3.41 -13.41 6.57
N ARG A 228 -4.75 -13.42 6.59
CA ARG A 228 -5.53 -13.05 7.77
C ARG A 228 -5.35 -14.01 8.92
N SER A 229 -5.28 -15.32 8.64
CA SER A 229 -5.00 -16.34 9.64
C SER A 229 -3.60 -16.18 10.24
N ALA A 230 -2.60 -15.91 9.41
CA ALA A 230 -1.25 -15.60 9.88
C ALA A 230 -1.24 -14.36 10.79
N ARG A 231 -1.95 -13.29 10.40
CA ARG A 231 -2.12 -12.11 11.27
C ARG A 231 -2.80 -12.47 12.60
N ALA A 232 -3.89 -13.23 12.57
CA ALA A 232 -4.67 -13.57 13.75
C ALA A 232 -3.92 -14.48 14.74
N ALA A 233 -2.91 -15.21 14.26
CA ALA A 233 -2.03 -16.04 15.09
C ALA A 233 -0.95 -15.24 15.85
N LEU A 234 -0.74 -13.96 15.50
CA LEU A 234 0.22 -13.07 16.15
C LEU A 234 -0.42 -12.27 17.29
N ASP A 235 0.40 -11.68 18.15
CA ASP A 235 -0.06 -10.81 19.24
C ASP A 235 -0.96 -9.70 18.68
N PRO A 236 -2.21 -9.54 19.15
CA PRO A 236 -3.09 -8.50 18.65
C PRO A 236 -2.49 -7.12 18.98
N GLY A 237 -2.04 -6.41 17.96
CA GLY A 237 -1.57 -5.03 18.09
C GLY A 237 -2.60 -4.11 18.75
N PRO A 238 -2.16 -2.95 19.25
CA PRO A 238 -3.04 -2.02 19.94
C PRO A 238 -4.13 -1.48 19.03
N VAL A 239 -5.24 -1.07 19.64
CA VAL A 239 -6.24 -0.21 18.98
C VAL A 239 -5.65 1.20 18.88
N LEU A 240 -5.55 1.71 17.66
CA LEU A 240 -5.05 3.00 17.25
C LEU A 240 -6.20 4.01 17.07
N ASP A 241 -5.91 5.28 17.33
CA ASP A 241 -6.78 6.38 16.89
C ASP A 241 -6.50 6.72 15.42
N CYS A 242 -7.10 5.93 14.54
CA CYS A 242 -6.87 6.06 13.10
C CYS A 242 -7.36 7.37 12.49
N ARG A 243 -8.29 8.06 13.15
CA ARG A 243 -8.71 9.40 12.72
C ARG A 243 -7.62 10.41 12.99
N ALA A 244 -7.00 10.36 14.17
CA ALA A 244 -5.85 11.19 14.47
C ALA A 244 -4.68 10.87 13.52
N LEU A 245 -4.37 9.58 13.30
CA LEU A 245 -3.29 9.15 12.41
C LEU A 245 -3.52 9.57 10.95
N ALA A 246 -4.73 9.39 10.41
CA ALA A 246 -5.08 9.86 9.06
C ALA A 246 -5.04 11.39 8.96
N GLY A 247 -5.42 12.09 10.04
CA GLY A 247 -5.37 13.54 10.13
C GLY A 247 -3.96 14.12 10.00
N ARG A 248 -2.92 13.32 10.29
CA ARG A 248 -1.51 13.68 10.11
C ARG A 248 -1.09 13.76 8.64
N LEU A 249 -1.79 13.07 7.74
CA LEU A 249 -1.44 13.04 6.32
C LEU A 249 -1.99 14.27 5.59
N THR A 250 -1.15 15.30 5.45
CA THR A 250 -1.42 16.45 4.59
C THR A 250 -0.94 16.21 3.16
N MET A 251 -1.59 16.83 2.17
CA MET A 251 -1.15 16.70 0.78
C MET A 251 0.27 17.25 0.56
N ASP A 252 0.63 18.32 1.26
CA ASP A 252 1.93 18.97 1.11
C ASP A 252 3.08 18.12 1.66
N GLU A 253 2.92 17.55 2.86
CA GLU A 253 3.92 16.67 3.49
C GLU A 253 4.07 15.36 2.70
N VAL A 254 2.95 14.73 2.32
CA VAL A 254 2.98 13.52 1.49
C VAL A 254 3.63 13.80 0.14
N SER A 255 3.26 14.90 -0.52
CA SER A 255 3.87 15.33 -1.79
C SER A 255 5.36 15.63 -1.65
N ALA A 256 5.81 16.18 -0.52
CA ALA A 256 7.23 16.41 -0.23
C ALA A 256 7.99 15.09 -0.05
N HIS A 257 7.44 14.14 0.71
CA HIS A 257 8.01 12.80 0.86
C HIS A 257 8.13 12.07 -0.49
N LEU A 258 7.07 12.14 -1.31
CA LEU A 258 7.08 11.50 -2.63
C LEU A 258 8.08 12.14 -3.60
N ARG A 259 8.31 13.45 -3.53
CA ARG A 259 9.43 14.08 -4.28
C ARG A 259 10.78 13.54 -3.82
N TRP A 260 10.98 13.37 -2.52
CA TRP A 260 12.22 12.80 -2.01
C TRP A 260 12.42 11.36 -2.49
N LEU A 261 11.37 10.53 -2.46
CA LEU A 261 11.42 9.17 -3.02
C LEU A 261 11.75 9.17 -4.51
N GLU A 262 11.11 10.04 -5.28
CA GLU A 262 11.31 10.19 -6.73
C GLU A 262 12.79 10.42 -7.07
N THR A 263 13.54 11.19 -6.27
CA THR A 263 14.98 11.43 -6.50
C THR A 263 15.88 10.19 -6.36
N ARG A 264 15.35 9.05 -5.90
CA ARG A 264 16.10 7.80 -5.74
C ARG A 264 15.93 6.82 -6.91
N PHE A 265 15.08 7.13 -7.89
CA PHE A 265 14.81 6.29 -9.06
C PHE A 265 15.26 6.98 -10.35
#